data_AF-A0A3Q0EDA4-F1
#
_entry.id   AF-A0A3Q0EDA4-F1
#
_cell.length_a   1.000
_cell.length_b   1.000
_cell.length_c   1.000
_cell.angle_alpha   90.00
_cell.angle_beta   90.00
_cell.angle_gamma   90.00
#
_symmetry.space_group_name_H-M   'P 1'
#
loop_
_entity.id
_entity.type
_entity.pdbx_description
1 polymer ?
#
loop_
_entity_poly.entity_id
_entity_poly.type
_entity_poly.pdbx_seq_one_letter_code
_entity_poly.pdbx_strand_id
1 'polypeptide(L)'
;MMSGRPGRVPLQFLPDEARSLPPPKLTDPRLLYIGFLGYCSGLLDNALRRRPVMFTDYMYAVRDHDMFAYIKSHPEDFPEKKDEKTYGEIFEKFYPVR
;
A
#
# COMPACT_ATOMS: atom_id res chain seq x y z
N MET A 1 -1.75 -16.82 -41.61
CA MET A 1 -2.15 -15.45 -41.20
C MET A 1 -3.61 -15.24 -41.60
N MET A 2 -4.49 -14.91 -40.65
CA MET A 2 -5.95 -14.84 -40.86
C MET A 2 -6.41 -13.47 -41.42
N SER A 3 -5.58 -12.81 -42.23
CA SER A 3 -5.84 -11.45 -42.73
C SER A 3 -7.04 -11.33 -43.68
N GLY A 4 -7.51 -12.44 -44.27
CA GLY A 4 -8.73 -12.48 -45.10
C GLY A 4 -10.01 -12.92 -44.38
N ARG A 5 -9.92 -13.20 -43.06
CA ARG A 5 -11.04 -13.65 -42.22
C ARG A 5 -11.76 -12.57 -41.39
N PRO A 6 -11.16 -11.43 -40.98
CA PRO A 6 -11.97 -10.34 -40.43
C PRO A 6 -12.93 -9.91 -41.55
N GLY A 7 -14.23 -9.83 -41.23
CA GLY A 7 -15.31 -9.73 -42.21
C GLY A 7 -15.21 -8.54 -43.16
N ARG A 8 -16.20 -8.40 -44.03
CA ARG A 8 -16.27 -7.42 -45.14
C ARG A 8 -16.17 -5.93 -44.70
N VAL A 9 -16.10 -5.65 -43.40
CA VAL A 9 -16.00 -4.31 -42.83
C VAL A 9 -14.56 -4.09 -42.32
N PRO A 10 -13.74 -3.29 -43.02
CA PRO A 10 -12.40 -2.97 -42.54
C PRO A 10 -12.46 -2.13 -41.24
N LEU A 11 -11.43 -2.25 -40.40
CA LEU A 11 -11.24 -1.50 -39.14
C LEU A 11 -12.24 -1.79 -37.99
N GLN A 12 -12.96 -2.91 -38.05
CA GLN A 12 -13.83 -3.32 -36.94
C GLN A 12 -13.00 -3.93 -35.79
N PHE A 13 -12.89 -3.23 -34.65
CA PHE A 13 -12.18 -3.72 -33.46
C PHE A 13 -12.84 -4.97 -32.85
N LEU A 14 -14.18 -4.99 -32.80
CA LEU A 14 -14.97 -6.13 -32.32
C LEU A 14 -16.13 -6.41 -33.30
N PRO A 15 -16.19 -7.60 -33.94
CA PRO A 15 -17.24 -7.95 -34.89
C PRO A 15 -18.58 -8.22 -34.17
N ASP A 16 -19.71 -8.07 -34.88
CA ASP A 16 -21.04 -8.27 -34.29
C ASP A 16 -21.23 -9.72 -33.82
N GLU A 17 -20.58 -10.69 -34.47
CA GLU A 17 -20.58 -12.10 -34.04
C GLU A 17 -19.94 -12.29 -32.65
N ALA A 18 -19.02 -11.41 -32.23
CA ALA A 18 -18.37 -11.49 -30.92
C ALA A 18 -19.35 -11.28 -29.76
N ARG A 19 -20.50 -10.64 -30.00
CA ARG A 19 -21.57 -10.48 -29.00
C ARG A 19 -22.23 -11.80 -28.60
N SER A 20 -22.09 -12.84 -29.41
CA SER A 20 -22.60 -14.18 -29.08
C SER A 20 -21.71 -14.96 -28.11
N LEU A 21 -20.45 -14.51 -27.90
CA LEU A 21 -19.53 -15.12 -26.96
C LEU A 21 -19.81 -14.63 -25.53
N PRO A 22 -19.57 -15.47 -24.50
CA PRO A 22 -19.66 -15.02 -23.12
C PRO A 22 -18.59 -13.95 -22.85
N PRO A 23 -18.95 -12.75 -22.36
CA PRO A 23 -17.97 -11.72 -22.05
C PRO A 23 -17.11 -12.13 -20.84
N PRO A 24 -15.88 -11.61 -20.75
CA PRO A 24 -15.04 -11.79 -19.56
C PRO A 24 -15.75 -11.24 -18.33
N LYS A 25 -15.62 -11.93 -17.20
CA LYS A 25 -16.18 -11.47 -15.92
C LYS A 25 -15.34 -10.33 -15.37
N LEU A 26 -15.97 -9.47 -14.57
CA LEU A 26 -15.26 -8.39 -13.86
C LEU A 26 -14.23 -8.94 -12.85
N THR A 27 -14.40 -10.18 -12.41
CA THR A 27 -13.48 -10.86 -11.49
C THR A 27 -12.46 -11.75 -12.21
N ASP A 28 -12.32 -11.63 -13.53
CA ASP A 28 -11.34 -12.43 -14.27
C ASP A 28 -9.90 -12.08 -13.82
N PRO A 29 -9.04 -13.07 -13.57
CA PRO A 29 -7.68 -12.83 -13.06
C PRO A 29 -6.82 -11.99 -14.02
N ARG A 30 -7.12 -12.04 -15.32
CA ARG A 30 -6.45 -11.20 -16.33
C ARG A 30 -6.82 -9.73 -16.16
N LEU A 31 -8.10 -9.44 -15.90
CA LEU A 31 -8.57 -8.07 -15.68
C LEU A 31 -8.03 -7.53 -14.35
N LEU A 32 -8.01 -8.37 -13.31
CA LEU A 32 -7.39 -8.04 -12.03
C LEU A 32 -5.90 -7.70 -12.20
N TYR A 33 -5.16 -8.48 -12.98
CA TYR A 33 -3.75 -8.21 -13.26
C TYR A 33 -3.55 -6.89 -14.03
N ILE A 34 -4.40 -6.59 -15.02
CA ILE A 34 -4.36 -5.30 -15.73
C ILE A 34 -4.65 -4.13 -14.76
N GLY A 35 -5.62 -4.29 -13.86
CA GLY A 35 -5.88 -3.31 -12.80
C GLY A 35 -4.68 -3.10 -11.87
N PHE A 36 -4.00 -4.19 -11.50
CA PHE A 36 -2.77 -4.14 -10.72
C PHE A 36 -1.63 -3.41 -11.45
N LEU A 37 -1.46 -3.64 -12.76
CA LEU A 37 -0.50 -2.87 -13.57
C LEU A 37 -0.82 -1.37 -13.55
N GLY A 38 -2.11 -1.00 -13.62
CA GLY A 38 -2.57 0.37 -13.45
C GLY A 38 -2.19 0.95 -12.08
N TYR A 39 -2.39 0.18 -11.01
CA TYR A 39 -1.97 0.58 -9.66
C TYR A 39 -0.45 0.82 -9.57
N CYS A 40 0.36 -0.11 -10.08
CA CYS A 40 1.82 0.05 -10.12
C CYS A 40 2.23 1.29 -10.92
N SER A 41 1.55 1.59 -12.03
CA SER A 41 1.84 2.80 -12.82
C SER A 41 1.57 4.09 -12.04
N GLY A 42 0.52 4.13 -11.21
CA GLY A 42 0.22 5.28 -10.35
C GLY A 42 1.25 5.47 -9.23
N LEU A 43 1.70 4.36 -8.62
CA LEU A 43 2.79 4.40 -7.64
C LEU A 43 4.10 4.90 -8.27
N LEU A 44 4.41 4.44 -9.48
CA LEU A 44 5.59 4.89 -10.23
C LEU A 44 5.49 6.37 -10.63
N ASP A 45 4.33 6.87 -11.05
CA ASP A 45 4.15 8.29 -11.36
C ASP A 45 4.38 9.17 -10.12
N ASN A 46 3.86 8.75 -8.96
CA ASN A 46 4.13 9.41 -7.68
C ASN A 46 5.63 9.40 -7.35
N ALA A 47 6.30 8.25 -7.53
CA ALA A 47 7.73 8.11 -7.28
C ALA A 47 8.57 9.02 -8.21
N LEU A 48 8.27 9.06 -9.51
CA LEU A 48 8.98 9.88 -10.48
C LEU A 48 8.81 11.38 -10.21
N ARG A 49 7.62 11.80 -9.78
CA ARG A 49 7.29 13.20 -9.47
C ARG A 49 7.69 13.62 -8.06
N ARG A 50 8.42 12.78 -7.32
CA ARG A 50 8.83 13.00 -5.92
C ARG A 50 7.65 13.33 -5.00
N ARG A 51 6.49 12.75 -5.28
CA ARG A 51 5.33 12.75 -4.39
C ARG A 51 5.46 11.56 -3.43
N PRO A 52 4.90 11.63 -2.22
CA PRO A 52 4.87 10.47 -1.33
C PRO A 52 4.12 9.33 -2.04
N VAL A 53 4.84 8.23 -2.30
CA VAL A 53 4.31 7.04 -2.99
C VAL A 53 3.15 6.44 -2.19
N MET A 54 3.36 6.38 -0.87
CA MET A 54 2.34 6.03 0.11
C MET A 54 2.21 7.19 1.11
N PHE A 55 1.02 7.73 1.25
CA PHE A 55 0.75 8.86 2.14
C PHE A 55 0.96 8.48 3.62
N THR A 56 0.68 7.23 3.97
CA THR A 56 0.80 6.68 5.33
C THR A 56 2.21 6.81 5.88
N ASP A 57 3.23 6.44 5.11
CA ASP A 57 4.63 6.47 5.55
C ASP A 57 5.10 7.90 5.80
N TYR A 58 4.64 8.84 4.96
CA TYR A 58 4.91 10.26 5.14
C TYR A 58 4.30 10.81 6.44
N MET A 59 3.03 10.49 6.72
CA MET A 59 2.36 10.94 7.94
C MET A 59 3.03 10.42 9.21
N TYR A 60 3.48 9.16 9.21
CA TYR A 60 4.22 8.59 10.33
C TYR A 60 5.58 9.26 10.52
N ALA A 61 6.31 9.51 9.42
CA ALA A 61 7.60 10.20 9.49
C ALA A 61 7.48 11.62 10.06
N VAL A 62 6.46 12.39 9.63
CA VAL A 62 6.20 13.74 10.16
C VAL A 62 5.83 13.67 11.65
N ARG A 63 4.92 12.76 12.01
CA ARG A 63 4.51 12.57 13.41
C ARG A 63 5.71 12.25 14.31
N ASP A 64 6.58 11.35 13.90
CA ASP A 64 7.74 10.94 14.70
C ASP A 64 8.78 12.06 14.79
N HIS A 65 8.99 12.82 13.70
CA HIS A 65 9.85 14.00 13.70
C HIS A 65 9.37 15.06 14.71
N ASP A 66 8.08 15.37 14.69
CA ASP A 66 7.49 16.38 15.59
C ASP A 66 7.52 15.92 17.05
N MET A 67 7.28 14.63 17.30
CA MET A 67 7.40 14.04 18.63
C MET A 67 8.83 14.17 19.19
N PHE A 68 9.85 13.82 18.40
CA PHE A 68 11.24 13.94 18.84
C PHE A 68 11.68 15.39 19.02
N ALA A 69 11.25 16.29 18.12
CA ALA A 69 11.50 17.72 18.27
C ALA A 69 10.88 18.25 19.57
N TYR A 70 9.64 17.84 19.88
CA TYR A 70 8.95 18.23 21.11
C TYR A 70 9.69 17.75 22.37
N ILE A 71 10.02 16.45 22.45
CA ILE A 71 10.77 15.86 23.58
C ILE A 71 12.11 16.56 23.79
N LYS A 72 12.82 16.84 22.69
CA LYS A 72 14.12 17.52 22.75
C LYS A 72 14.01 18.96 23.25
N SER A 73 12.91 19.66 22.93
CA SER A 73 12.68 21.04 23.36
C SER A 73 12.18 21.17 24.81
N HIS A 74 11.56 20.13 25.37
CA HIS A 74 11.01 20.11 26.73
C HIS A 74 11.59 18.96 27.58
N PRO A 75 12.90 18.97 27.88
CA PRO A 75 13.54 17.91 28.68
C PRO A 75 13.00 17.83 30.12
N GLU A 76 12.37 18.89 30.64
CA GLU A 76 11.71 18.93 31.94
C GLU A 76 10.44 18.07 32.01
N ASP A 77 9.69 17.98 30.91
CA ASP A 77 8.47 17.18 30.80
C ASP A 77 8.78 15.68 30.65
N PHE A 78 9.95 15.38 30.06
CA PHE A 78 10.43 14.02 29.79
C PHE A 78 11.76 13.76 30.50
N PRO A 79 11.77 13.67 31.85
CA PRO A 79 12.98 13.31 32.57
C PRO A 79 13.44 11.92 32.11
N GLU A 80 14.72 11.80 31.75
CA GLU A 80 15.32 10.49 31.51
C GLU A 80 15.07 9.62 32.75
N LYS A 81 14.54 8.42 32.54
CA LYS A 81 14.32 7.46 33.63
C LYS A 81 15.69 7.18 34.24
N LYS A 82 15.94 7.76 35.42
CA LYS A 82 17.25 7.73 36.06
C LYS A 82 17.72 6.32 36.38
N ASP A 83 16.80 5.38 36.59
CA ASP A 83 17.12 4.00 36.93
C ASP A 83 16.11 3.03 36.29
N GLU A 84 16.44 2.47 35.12
CA GLU A 84 15.75 1.26 34.64
C GLU A 84 16.17 0.08 35.52
N LYS A 85 15.36 -0.21 36.52
CA LYS A 85 15.60 -1.33 37.44
C LYS A 85 15.58 -2.64 36.66
N THR A 86 16.62 -3.44 36.84
CA THR A 86 16.70 -4.75 36.21
C THR A 86 15.69 -5.68 36.87
N TYR A 87 15.14 -6.66 36.14
CA TYR A 87 14.21 -7.66 36.69
C TYR A 87 14.75 -8.44 37.90
N GLY A 88 16.06 -8.42 38.16
CA GLY A 88 16.65 -8.95 39.39
C GLY A 88 16.33 -8.13 40.65
N GLU A 89 15.97 -6.85 40.51
CA GLU A 89 15.61 -5.93 41.59
C GLU A 89 14.08 -5.75 41.75
N ILE A 90 13.32 -6.15 40.72
CA ILE A 90 11.86 -5.99 40.68
C ILE A 90 11.21 -7.31 41.10
N PHE A 91 10.53 -7.31 42.24
CA PHE A 91 9.70 -8.45 42.65
C PHE A 91 8.27 -8.26 42.16
N GLU A 92 7.88 -9.01 41.14
CA GLU A 92 6.50 -9.05 40.65
C GLU A 92 5.71 -10.15 41.33
N LYS A 93 4.44 -9.85 41.67
CA LYS A 93 3.54 -10.84 42.25
C LYS A 93 3.08 -11.81 41.17
N PHE A 94 3.52 -13.07 41.29
CA PHE A 94 3.10 -14.13 40.38
C PHE A 94 1.68 -14.62 40.70
N TYR A 95 0.81 -14.65 39.69
CA TYR A 95 -0.54 -15.19 39.77
C TYR A 95 -0.61 -16.51 38.99
N PRO A 96 -0.58 -17.67 39.65
CA PRO A 96 -0.63 -18.96 38.96
C PRO A 96 -2.03 -19.20 38.37
N VAL A 97 -2.06 -19.68 37.12
CA VAL A 97 -3.30 -20.18 36.50
C VAL A 97 -3.56 -21.59 37.06
N ARG A 98 -4.67 -21.76 37.78
CA ARG A 98 -5.17 -23.04 38.32
C ARG A 98 -6.61 -23.25 37.87
#